data_AF-A0A7C6E9M0-F1
#
_entry.id   AF-A0A7C6E9M0-F1
#
_cell.length_a   1.000
_cell.length_b   1.000
_cell.length_c   1.000
_cell.angle_alpha   90.00
_cell.angle_beta   90.00
_cell.angle_gamma   90.00
#
_symmetry.space_group_name_H-M   'P 1'
#
loop_
_entity.id
_entity.type
_entity.pdbx_description
1 polymer ?
#
loop_
_entity_poly.entity_id
_entity_poly.type
_entity_poly.pdbx_seq_one_letter_code
_entity_poly.pdbx_strand_id
1 'polypeptide(L)'
;MNQDELKKEIFDKKVRNLYIFNSDDYFLKRTYIERLSKSLGLSVQKYTYMSFREFSQELSRLCCIDLFGQKTIKHLRLNFELDQLIDIKNSENIIILDPIKCSDKLKSDSIVNFRRLKPQEIKAY
;
A
#
# COMPACT_ATOMS: atom_id res chain seq x y z
N MET A 1 10.28 -5.79 -2.18
CA MET A 1 10.79 -4.70 -3.04
C MET A 1 11.24 -3.49 -2.21
N ASN A 2 12.03 -2.61 -2.80
CA ASN A 2 12.46 -1.34 -2.20
C ASN A 2 11.66 -0.15 -2.79
N GLN A 3 11.86 1.04 -2.21
CA GLN A 3 11.16 2.27 -2.64
C GLN A 3 11.49 2.72 -4.08
N ASP A 4 12.70 2.43 -4.59
CA ASP A 4 13.13 2.83 -5.93
C ASP A 4 12.44 1.97 -7.00
N GLU A 5 12.26 0.68 -6.71
CA GLU A 5 11.46 -0.25 -7.52
C GLU A 5 10.00 0.20 -7.60
N LEU A 6 9.40 0.59 -6.47
CA LEU A 6 8.04 1.14 -6.46
C LEU A 6 7.95 2.43 -7.29
N LYS A 7 8.94 3.33 -7.17
CA LYS A 7 9.00 4.57 -7.97
C LYS A 7 9.00 4.25 -9.47
N LYS A 8 9.76 3.24 -9.88
CA LYS A 8 9.81 2.79 -11.28
C LYS A 8 8.49 2.16 -11.73
N GLU A 9 7.87 1.30 -10.93
CA GLU A 9 6.55 0.72 -11.25
C GLU A 9 5.48 1.81 -11.45
N ILE A 10 5.49 2.85 -10.60
CA ILE A 10 4.57 4.00 -10.71
C ILE A 10 4.81 4.79 -12.01
N PHE A 11 6.07 5.00 -12.38
CA PHE A 11 6.46 5.73 -13.60
C PHE A 11 6.07 4.95 -14.86
N ASP A 12 6.36 3.64 -14.89
CA ASP A 12 6.06 2.74 -16.01
C ASP A 12 4.56 2.38 -16.08
N LYS A 13 3.75 2.81 -15.11
CA LYS A 13 2.32 2.46 -14.93
C LYS A 13 2.07 0.95 -14.85
N LYS A 14 3.07 0.17 -14.45
CA LYS A 14 3.00 -1.28 -14.26
C LYS A 14 2.81 -1.62 -12.78
N VAL A 15 1.70 -1.14 -12.24
CA VAL A 15 1.40 -1.24 -10.81
C VAL A 15 0.71 -2.54 -10.46
N ARG A 16 0.98 -3.05 -9.26
CA ARG A 16 0.34 -4.24 -8.69
C ARG A 16 -0.97 -3.85 -8.01
N ASN A 17 -1.85 -4.82 -7.82
CA ASN A 17 -3.09 -4.62 -7.06
C ASN A 17 -2.88 -4.74 -5.54
N LEU A 18 -1.69 -5.17 -5.07
CA LEU A 18 -1.36 -5.27 -3.65
C LEU A 18 0.04 -4.73 -3.35
N TYR A 19 0.10 -3.79 -2.41
CA TYR A 19 1.32 -3.33 -1.76
C TYR A 19 1.18 -3.41 -0.23
N ILE A 20 2.26 -3.76 0.45
CA ILE A 20 2.38 -3.76 1.91
C ILE A 20 3.49 -2.79 2.27
N PHE A 21 3.17 -1.67 2.90
CA PHE A 21 4.14 -0.63 3.22
C PHE A 21 4.79 -0.91 4.57
N ASN A 22 6.06 -1.27 4.55
CA ASN A 22 6.84 -1.54 5.75
C ASN A 22 7.76 -0.35 6.05
N SER A 23 7.30 0.56 6.91
CA SER A 23 8.04 1.74 7.34
C SER A 23 7.36 2.49 8.48
N ASP A 24 8.14 3.07 9.38
CA ASP A 24 7.66 4.01 10.39
C ASP A 24 7.48 5.44 9.82
N ASP A 25 8.03 5.72 8.63
CA ASP A 25 7.96 7.04 8.01
C ASP A 25 6.61 7.28 7.32
N TYR A 26 5.70 7.90 8.06
CA TYR A 26 4.37 8.26 7.58
C TYR A 26 4.39 9.22 6.39
N PHE A 27 5.32 10.19 6.37
CA PHE A 27 5.39 11.18 5.30
C PHE A 27 5.77 10.52 3.99
N LEU A 28 6.79 9.66 4.02
CA LEU A 28 7.26 8.94 2.85
C LEU A 28 6.18 8.02 2.28
N LYS A 29 5.50 7.24 3.13
CA LYS A 29 4.36 6.40 2.72
C LYS A 29 3.28 7.22 2.02
N ARG A 30 2.89 8.36 2.61
CA ARG A 30 1.88 9.26 2.04
C ARG A 30 2.31 9.82 0.68
N THR A 31 3.56 10.27 0.53
CA THR A 31 4.09 10.79 -0.74
C THR A 31 3.99 9.77 -1.87
N TYR A 32 4.31 8.50 -1.59
CA TYR A 32 4.21 7.45 -2.62
C TYR A 32 2.75 7.12 -2.99
N ILE A 33 1.82 7.16 -2.04
CA ILE A 33 0.39 7.02 -2.31
C ILE A 33 -0.11 8.15 -3.21
N GLU A 34 0.29 9.40 -2.92
CA GLU A 34 -0.08 10.56 -3.73
C GLU A 34 0.51 10.49 -5.14
N ARG A 35 1.75 10.01 -5.29
CA ARG A 35 2.37 9.77 -6.61
C ARG A 35 1.64 8.70 -7.40
N LEU A 36 1.28 7.59 -6.74
CA LEU A 36 0.50 6.51 -7.35
C LEU A 36 -0.86 7.01 -7.84
N SER A 37 -1.58 7.76 -6.99
CA SER A 37 -2.86 8.39 -7.31
C SER A 37 -2.75 9.33 -8.52
N LYS A 38 -1.75 10.21 -8.54
CA LYS A 38 -1.52 11.15 -9.67
C LYS A 38 -1.12 10.45 -10.96
N SER A 39 -0.26 9.43 -10.91
CA SER A 39 0.21 8.71 -12.11
C SER A 39 -0.93 7.95 -12.81
N LEU A 40 -1.85 7.38 -12.01
CA LEU A 40 -2.94 6.54 -12.51
C LEU A 40 -4.28 7.28 -12.66
N GLY A 41 -4.40 8.50 -12.12
CA GLY A 41 -5.67 9.24 -12.08
C GLY A 41 -6.72 8.61 -11.17
N LEU A 42 -6.31 7.84 -10.16
CA LEU A 42 -7.22 7.13 -9.25
C LEU A 42 -7.40 7.89 -7.93
N SER A 43 -8.62 7.89 -7.40
CA SER A 43 -8.91 8.43 -6.08
C SER A 43 -8.40 7.51 -4.97
N VAL A 44 -8.04 8.10 -3.83
CA VAL A 44 -7.55 7.38 -2.64
C VAL A 44 -8.64 7.36 -1.59
N GLN A 45 -9.05 6.17 -1.18
CA GLN A 45 -9.97 5.95 -0.08
C GLN A 45 -9.21 5.38 1.12
N LYS A 46 -9.41 5.98 2.29
CA LYS A 46 -8.66 5.65 3.51
C LYS A 46 -9.55 4.91 4.50
N TYR A 47 -9.03 3.82 5.03
CA TYR A 47 -9.69 3.01 6.06
C TYR A 47 -8.70 2.78 7.19
N THR A 48 -9.21 2.64 8.41
CA THR A 48 -8.40 2.33 9.59
C THR A 48 -9.03 1.15 10.29
N TYR A 49 -8.22 0.15 10.62
CA TYR A 49 -8.64 -1.07 11.30
C TYR A 49 -7.86 -1.22 12.61
N MET A 50 -8.57 -1.50 13.69
CA MET A 50 -7.98 -1.66 15.02
C MET A 50 -7.53 -3.10 15.29
N SER A 51 -8.13 -4.08 14.60
CA SER A 51 -7.81 -5.49 14.78
C SER A 51 -7.82 -6.25 13.46
N PHE A 52 -7.07 -7.37 13.43
CA PHE A 52 -7.08 -8.28 12.28
C PHE A 52 -8.48 -8.82 11.99
N ARG A 53 -9.27 -9.10 13.03
CA ARG A 53 -10.64 -9.61 12.90
C ARG A 53 -11.53 -8.64 12.11
N GLU A 54 -11.54 -7.38 12.51
CA GLU A 54 -12.31 -6.31 11.84
C GLU A 54 -11.89 -6.18 10.37
N PHE A 55 -10.58 -6.11 10.13
CA PHE A 55 -10.03 -6.06 8.78
C PHE A 55 -10.44 -7.28 7.93
N SER A 56 -10.35 -8.49 8.50
CA SER A 56 -10.65 -9.74 7.78
C SER A 56 -12.11 -9.84 7.32
N GLN A 57 -13.05 -9.29 8.11
CA GLN A 57 -14.47 -9.27 7.77
C GLN A 57 -14.77 -8.31 6.61
N GLU A 58 -14.00 -7.23 6.49
CA GLU A 58 -14.18 -6.19 5.48
C GLU A 58 -13.37 -6.44 4.20
N LEU A 59 -12.39 -7.35 4.24
CA LEU A 59 -11.43 -7.55 3.16
C LEU A 59 -12.10 -7.83 1.81
N SER A 60 -13.09 -8.71 1.75
CA SER A 60 -13.81 -9.03 0.51
C SER A 60 -14.47 -7.79 -0.08
N ARG A 61 -15.11 -6.97 0.77
CA ARG A 61 -15.77 -5.72 0.34
C ARG A 61 -14.76 -4.71 -0.22
N LEU A 62 -13.56 -4.64 0.35
CA LEU A 62 -12.51 -3.73 -0.09
C LEU A 62 -11.91 -4.13 -1.45
N CYS A 63 -11.90 -5.42 -1.77
CA CYS A 63 -11.35 -5.94 -3.03
C CYS A 63 -12.27 -5.71 -4.24
N CYS A 64 -13.59 -5.64 -4.01
CA CYS A 64 -14.58 -5.42 -5.07
C CYS A 64 -14.65 -3.94 -5.50
N ILE A 65 -14.96 -3.69 -6.78
CA ILE A 65 -15.33 -2.35 -7.23
C ILE A 65 -16.73 -1.98 -6.67
N ASP A 66 -16.96 -0.68 -6.50
CA ASP A 66 -18.29 -0.16 -6.19
C ASP A 66 -19.28 -0.38 -7.35
N LEU A 67 -20.56 -0.14 -7.10
CA LEU A 67 -21.62 -0.28 -8.12
C LEU A 67 -21.42 0.65 -9.33
N PHE A 68 -20.55 1.65 -9.22
CA PHE A 68 -20.26 2.63 -10.27
C PHE A 68 -19.01 2.29 -11.10
N GLY A 69 -18.36 1.15 -10.82
CA GLY A 69 -17.33 0.59 -11.68
C GLY A 69 -15.99 1.34 -11.63
N GLN A 70 -15.76 2.24 -10.67
CA GLN A 70 -14.51 3.00 -10.63
C GLN A 70 -13.43 2.30 -9.79
N LYS A 71 -12.32 1.94 -10.45
CA LYS A 71 -11.11 1.47 -9.79
C LYS A 71 -10.59 2.57 -8.84
N THR A 72 -10.24 2.19 -7.61
CA THR A 72 -9.71 3.12 -6.61
C THR A 72 -8.47 2.56 -5.93
N ILE A 73 -7.75 3.43 -5.22
CA ILE A 73 -6.67 3.03 -4.32
C ILE A 73 -7.25 2.96 -2.90
N LYS A 74 -7.24 1.78 -2.28
CA LYS A 74 -7.65 1.59 -0.88
C LYS A 74 -6.41 1.61 0.00
N HIS A 75 -6.23 2.68 0.78
CA HIS A 75 -5.18 2.79 1.79
C HIS A 75 -5.73 2.31 3.13
N LEU A 76 -5.25 1.16 3.59
CA LEU A 76 -5.74 0.47 4.79
C LEU A 76 -4.69 0.60 5.89
N ARG A 77 -4.94 1.51 6.84
CA ARG A 77 -4.09 1.65 8.03
C ARG A 77 -4.45 0.56 9.03
N LEU A 78 -3.50 -0.32 9.34
CA LEU A 78 -3.70 -1.43 10.26
C LEU A 78 -2.99 -1.11 11.57
N ASN A 79 -3.73 -0.85 12.64
CA ASN A 79 -3.17 -0.55 13.96
C ASN A 79 -2.74 -1.82 14.74
N PHE A 80 -2.32 -2.84 14.00
CA PHE A 80 -1.83 -4.12 14.51
C PHE A 80 -0.64 -4.62 13.67
N GLU A 81 0.21 -5.45 14.27
CA GLU A 81 1.30 -6.10 13.54
C GLU A 81 0.73 -7.09 12.53
N LEU A 82 1.22 -7.03 11.30
CA LEU A 82 0.92 -8.03 10.30
C LEU A 82 1.94 -9.16 10.43
N ASP A 83 1.48 -10.35 10.81
CA ASP A 83 2.29 -11.54 11.08
C ASP A 83 2.16 -12.63 10.00
N GLN A 84 1.12 -12.57 9.18
CA GLN A 84 0.82 -13.50 8.10
C GLN A 84 0.51 -12.79 6.78
N LEU A 85 0.80 -13.46 5.67
CA LEU A 85 0.45 -12.94 4.34
C LEU A 85 -1.07 -13.05 4.18
N ILE A 86 -1.68 -11.95 3.78
CA ILE A 86 -3.08 -11.93 3.40
C ILE A 86 -3.14 -12.23 1.91
N ASP A 87 -3.79 -13.34 1.56
CA ASP A 87 -3.96 -13.76 0.18
C ASP A 87 -5.05 -12.90 -0.48
N ILE A 88 -4.67 -11.73 -0.99
CA ILE A 88 -5.56 -10.85 -1.74
C ILE A 88 -5.45 -11.21 -3.22
N LYS A 89 -6.22 -12.22 -3.64
CA LYS A 89 -6.34 -12.60 -5.05
C LYS A 89 -7.47 -11.79 -5.71
N ASN A 90 -7.20 -11.34 -6.94
CA ASN A 90 -8.20 -10.73 -7.82
C ASN A 90 -8.87 -9.45 -7.30
N SER A 91 -8.16 -8.64 -6.50
CA SER A 91 -8.63 -7.28 -6.20
C SER A 91 -8.66 -6.47 -7.49
N GLU A 92 -9.80 -5.85 -7.78
CA GLU A 92 -9.94 -4.92 -8.88
C GLU A 92 -9.39 -3.52 -8.51
N ASN A 93 -9.45 -3.19 -7.22
CA ASN A 93 -8.81 -2.02 -6.63
C ASN A 93 -7.30 -2.25 -6.40
N ILE A 94 -6.56 -1.15 -6.20
CA ILE A 94 -5.19 -1.22 -5.66
C ILE A 94 -5.28 -1.15 -4.14
N ILE A 95 -4.84 -2.20 -3.45
CA ILE A 95 -4.83 -2.29 -2.00
C ILE A 95 -3.44 -1.96 -1.47
N ILE A 96 -3.39 -1.02 -0.52
CA ILE A 96 -2.18 -0.67 0.21
C ILE A 96 -2.42 -1.01 1.67
N LEU A 97 -1.76 -2.06 2.15
CA LEU A 97 -1.73 -2.42 3.57
C LEU A 97 -0.63 -1.61 4.24
N ASP A 98 -1.00 -0.81 5.23
CA ASP A 98 -0.11 0.05 6.00
C ASP A 98 -0.17 -0.35 7.48
N PRO A 99 0.47 -1.48 7.86
CA PRO A 99 0.51 -1.92 9.23
C PRO A 99 1.45 -1.08 10.09
N ILE A 100 1.21 -1.05 11.39
CA ILE A 100 2.14 -0.46 12.36
C ILE A 100 3.51 -1.16 12.33
N LYS A 101 3.53 -2.45 11.96
CA LYS A 101 4.72 -3.27 11.85
C LYS A 101 4.46 -4.47 10.96
N CYS A 102 5.43 -4.84 10.13
CA CYS A 102 5.46 -6.14 9.49
C CYS A 102 6.37 -7.08 10.29
N SER A 103 5.95 -8.32 10.49
CA SER A 103 6.81 -9.35 11.07
C SER A 103 8.02 -9.61 10.17
N ASP A 104 9.22 -9.76 10.76
CA ASP A 104 10.46 -10.05 10.02
C ASP A 104 10.43 -11.40 9.27
N LYS A 105 9.48 -12.27 9.63
CA LYS A 105 9.26 -13.57 8.99
C LYS A 105 8.49 -13.45 7.67
N LEU A 106 7.84 -12.32 7.42
CA LEU A 106 7.08 -12.07 6.20
C LEU A 106 8.02 -11.78 5.03
N LYS A 107 7.98 -12.65 4.02
CA LYS A 107 8.67 -12.45 2.75
C LYS A 107 7.64 -12.46 1.63
N SER A 108 7.48 -11.33 0.95
CA SER A 108 6.63 -11.20 -0.23
C SER A 108 7.12 -10.04 -1.09
N ASP A 109 6.99 -10.18 -2.40
CA ASP A 109 7.35 -9.12 -3.34
C ASP A 109 6.41 -7.91 -3.22
N SER A 110 5.22 -8.07 -2.66
CA SER A 110 4.30 -6.97 -2.36
C SER A 110 4.79 -6.07 -1.22
N ILE A 111 5.75 -6.52 -0.40
CA ILE A 111 6.30 -5.72 0.69
C ILE A 111 7.24 -4.66 0.14
N VAL A 112 6.92 -3.41 0.39
CA VAL A 112 7.72 -2.24 0.06
C VAL A 112 8.43 -1.78 1.32
N ASN A 113 9.74 -2.01 1.37
CA ASN A 113 10.58 -1.51 2.45
C ASN A 113 11.03 -0.09 2.11
N PHE A 114 10.57 0.88 2.88
CA PHE A 114 11.04 2.25 2.73
C PHE A 114 12.24 2.48 3.64
N ARG A 115 13.26 3.16 3.11
CA ARG A 115 14.41 3.60 3.89
C ARG A 115 14.30 5.11 4.09
N ARG A 116 14.89 5.62 5.17
CA ARG A 116 15.09 7.06 5.28
C ARG A 116 15.91 7.54 4.07
N LEU A 117 15.41 8.58 3.41
CA LEU A 117 16.12 9.23 2.31
C LEU A 117 17.44 9.79 2.83
N LYS A 118 18.53 9.54 2.09
CA LYS A 118 19.81 10.18 2.38
C LYS A 118 19.69 11.68 2.09
N PRO A 119 20.40 12.56 2.81
CA PRO A 119 20.36 14.01 2.58
C PRO A 119 20.63 14.43 1.13
N GLN A 120 21.42 13.63 0.40
CA GLN A 120 21.73 13.84 -1.02
C GLN A 120 20.51 13.60 -1.93
N GLU A 121 19.65 12.65 -1.55
CA GLU A 121 18.40 12.37 -2.26
C GLU A 121 17.36 13.47 -1.99
N ILE A 122 17.43 14.17 -0.86
CA ILE A 122 16.50 15.27 -0.52
C ILE A 122 16.69 16.50 -1.44
N LYS A 123 17.90 16.74 -1.96
CA LYS A 123 18.21 17.92 -2.78
C LYS A 123 17.81 17.81 -4.26
N ALA A 124 17.51 16.60 -4.74
CA ALA A 124 17.11 16.35 -6.13
C ALA A 124 15.58 16.20 -6.30
N TYR A 125 14.80 16.60 -5.28
CA TYR A 125 13.35 16.42 -5.19
C TYR A 125 12.58 17.72 -5.43
#